data_AF-A0A2M7PWE2-F1
#
_entry.id   AF-A0A2M7PWE2-F1
#
_cell.length_a   1.000
_cell.length_b   1.000
_cell.length_c   1.000
_cell.angle_alpha   90.00
_cell.angle_beta   90.00
_cell.angle_gamma   90.00
#
_symmetry.space_group_name_H-M   'P 1'
#
loop_
_entity.id
_entity.type
_entity.pdbx_description
1 polymer ?
#
loop_
_entity_poly.entity_id
_entity_poly.type
_entity_poly.pdbx_seq_one_letter_code
_entity_poly.pdbx_strand_id
1 'polypeptide(L)'
;MNNLSDDTNQTINIEIDLILDAIFQKYGYDFRNYSRAHVKRRLLHRLAGSHLKSLSQMQHEVLYDPSFFQEILKDLSINVTEMFRDPKFYLALRTEIIPLLKTYPFIKVWHA
;
A
#
# COMPACT_ATOMS: atom_id res chain seq x y z
N MET A 1 -21.97 -8.72 -22.60
CA MET A 1 -21.84 -7.76 -21.47
C MET A 1 -20.47 -7.80 -20.77
N ASN A 2 -19.49 -8.62 -21.19
CA ASN A 2 -18.19 -8.73 -20.50
C ASN A 2 -17.08 -7.76 -20.97
N ASN A 3 -17.23 -7.09 -22.12
CA ASN A 3 -16.13 -6.26 -22.67
C ASN A 3 -15.98 -4.89 -21.99
N LEU A 4 -17.07 -4.27 -21.51
CA LEU A 4 -17.02 -2.92 -20.91
C LEU A 4 -16.32 -2.91 -19.54
N SER A 5 -16.52 -3.95 -18.75
CA SER A 5 -15.87 -4.11 -17.43
C SER A 5 -14.38 -4.40 -17.55
N ASP A 6 -13.96 -5.08 -18.62
CA ASP A 6 -12.56 -5.40 -18.87
C ASP A 6 -11.79 -4.16 -19.36
N ASP A 7 -12.39 -3.40 -20.27
CA ASP A 7 -11.83 -2.14 -20.78
C ASP A 7 -11.67 -1.07 -19.67
N THR A 8 -12.65 -0.98 -18.78
CA THR A 8 -12.57 -0.10 -17.60
C THR A 8 -11.44 -0.52 -16.66
N ASN A 9 -11.27 -1.83 -16.43
CA ASN A 9 -10.19 -2.34 -15.60
C ASN A 9 -8.81 -2.12 -16.21
N GLN A 10 -8.69 -2.28 -17.53
CA GLN A 10 -7.47 -1.97 -18.27
C GLN A 10 -7.12 -0.48 -18.14
N THR A 11 -8.10 0.40 -18.33
CA THR A 11 -7.92 1.85 -18.17
C THR A 11 -7.43 2.20 -16.77
N ILE A 12 -8.08 1.69 -15.72
CA ILE A 12 -7.67 1.92 -14.32
C ILE A 12 -6.23 1.46 -14.09
N ASN A 13 -5.83 0.32 -14.64
CA ASN A 13 -4.47 -0.19 -14.47
C ASN A 13 -3.44 0.74 -15.14
N ILE A 14 -3.75 1.29 -16.31
CA ILE A 14 -2.90 2.29 -16.97
C ILE A 14 -2.80 3.57 -16.12
N GLU A 15 -3.92 4.09 -15.63
CA GLU A 15 -3.93 5.30 -14.80
C GLU A 15 -3.12 5.12 -13.50
N ILE A 16 -3.17 3.93 -12.89
CA ILE A 16 -2.34 3.62 -11.73
C ILE A 16 -0.86 3.74 -12.08
N ASP A 17 -0.41 3.14 -13.19
CA ASP A 17 1.00 3.17 -13.58
C ASP A 17 1.46 4.62 -13.82
N LEU A 18 0.63 5.42 -14.49
CA LEU A 18 0.89 6.84 -14.76
C LEU A 18 1.00 7.68 -13.47
N ILE A 19 0.14 7.43 -12.47
CA ILE A 19 0.26 8.10 -11.17
C ILE A 19 1.56 7.71 -10.48
N LEU A 20 1.91 6.42 -10.46
CA LEU A 20 3.12 5.95 -9.78
C LEU A 20 4.38 6.53 -10.42
N ASP A 21 4.43 6.57 -11.75
CA ASP A 21 5.54 7.21 -12.48
C ASP A 21 5.58 8.72 -12.25
N ALA A 22 4.44 9.40 -12.19
CA ALA A 22 4.38 10.82 -11.86
C ALA A 22 4.90 11.12 -10.46
N ILE A 23 4.55 10.29 -9.47
CA ILE A 23 5.05 10.40 -8.09
C ILE A 23 6.56 10.19 -8.06
N PHE A 24 7.06 9.16 -8.74
CA PHE A 24 8.49 8.87 -8.81
C PHE A 24 9.26 10.03 -9.45
N GLN A 25 8.78 10.56 -10.58
CA GLN A 25 9.45 11.65 -11.30
C GLN A 25 9.42 12.98 -10.53
N LYS A 26 8.31 13.32 -9.89
CA LYS A 26 8.15 14.62 -9.21
C LYS A 26 8.75 14.63 -7.79
N TYR A 27 8.58 13.54 -7.04
CA TYR A 27 8.88 13.49 -5.61
C TYR A 27 9.94 12.45 -5.22
N GLY A 28 10.35 11.56 -6.12
CA GLY A 28 11.39 10.55 -5.88
C GLY A 28 10.94 9.33 -5.06
N TYR A 29 9.66 9.23 -4.68
CA TYR A 29 9.12 8.06 -3.98
C TYR A 29 8.76 6.96 -4.97
N ASP A 30 9.32 5.76 -4.78
CA ASP A 30 9.08 4.62 -5.68
C ASP A 30 8.13 3.59 -5.08
N PHE A 31 6.88 3.61 -5.55
CA PHE A 31 5.84 2.64 -5.19
C PHE A 31 5.60 1.59 -6.29
N ARG A 32 6.36 1.60 -7.38
CA ARG A 32 6.11 0.74 -8.56
C ARG A 32 6.37 -0.74 -8.27
N ASN A 33 7.18 -1.03 -7.24
CA ASN A 33 7.46 -2.38 -6.77
C ASN A 33 6.42 -2.88 -5.73
N TYR A 34 5.42 -2.09 -5.36
CA TYR A 34 4.39 -2.51 -4.42
C TYR A 34 3.41 -3.47 -5.11
N SER A 35 2.74 -4.32 -4.32
CA SER A 35 1.67 -5.16 -4.84
C SER A 35 0.60 -4.32 -5.54
N ARG A 36 0.37 -4.59 -6.83
CA ARG A 36 -0.67 -3.96 -7.67
C ARG A 36 -2.03 -3.94 -6.97
N ALA A 37 -2.43 -5.05 -6.35
CA ALA A 37 -3.70 -5.16 -5.64
C ALA A 37 -3.77 -4.22 -4.43
N HIS A 38 -2.66 -4.04 -3.71
CA HIS A 38 -2.57 -3.07 -2.62
C HIS A 38 -2.75 -1.65 -3.16
N VAL A 39 -1.91 -1.24 -4.11
CA VAL A 39 -1.92 0.12 -4.67
C VAL A 39 -3.29 0.48 -5.23
N LYS A 40 -3.87 -0.40 -6.07
CA LYS A 40 -5.20 -0.22 -6.66
C LYS A 40 -6.26 0.01 -5.59
N ARG A 41 -6.28 -0.81 -4.53
CA ARG A 41 -7.25 -0.66 -3.43
C ARG A 41 -7.10 0.68 -2.70
N ARG A 42 -5.87 1.14 -2.46
CA ARG A 42 -5.62 2.42 -1.76
C ARG A 42 -6.02 3.62 -2.61
N LEU A 43 -5.62 3.65 -3.87
CA LEU A 43 -5.96 4.72 -4.79
C LEU A 43 -7.48 4.80 -5.04
N LEU A 44 -8.15 3.66 -5.24
CA LEU A 44 -9.60 3.65 -5.40
C LEU A 44 -10.34 4.04 -4.11
N HIS A 45 -9.83 3.66 -2.94
CA HIS A 45 -10.37 4.12 -1.66
C HIS A 45 -10.24 5.64 -1.50
N ARG A 46 -9.08 6.21 -1.82
CA ARG A 46 -8.90 7.66 -1.84
C ARG A 46 -9.82 8.34 -2.84
N LEU A 47 -9.98 7.77 -4.03
CA LEU A 47 -10.86 8.29 -5.07
C LEU A 47 -12.30 8.37 -4.57
N ALA A 48 -12.81 7.29 -3.96
CA ALA A 48 -14.16 7.23 -3.40
C ALA A 48 -14.39 8.21 -2.25
N GLY A 49 -13.35 8.56 -1.49
CA GLY A 49 -13.41 9.59 -0.44
C GLY A 49 -13.17 11.02 -0.93
N SER A 50 -12.91 11.22 -2.21
CA SER A 50 -12.62 12.52 -2.82
C SER A 50 -13.77 12.99 -3.72
N HIS A 51 -13.74 14.25 -4.15
CA HIS A 51 -14.66 14.77 -5.16
C HIS A 51 -14.22 14.46 -6.61
N LEU A 52 -13.16 13.67 -6.79
CA LEU A 52 -12.55 13.40 -8.09
C LEU A 52 -13.29 12.27 -8.81
N LYS A 53 -13.34 12.35 -10.14
CA LYS A 53 -14.09 11.42 -11.00
C LYS A 53 -13.25 10.29 -11.58
N SER A 54 -11.92 10.44 -11.58
CA SER A 54 -11.01 9.43 -12.11
C SER A 54 -9.63 9.51 -11.47
N LEU A 55 -8.83 8.45 -11.66
CA LEU A 55 -7.43 8.46 -11.25
C LEU A 55 -6.62 9.48 -12.06
N SER A 56 -6.94 9.72 -13.33
CA SER A 56 -6.30 10.82 -14.09
C SER A 56 -6.50 12.20 -13.45
N GLN A 57 -7.68 12.49 -12.86
CA GLN A 57 -7.87 13.73 -12.10
C GLN A 57 -7.06 13.73 -10.81
N MET A 58 -6.98 12.58 -10.13
CA MET A 58 -6.10 12.41 -8.97
C MET A 58 -4.63 12.65 -9.31
N GLN A 59 -4.18 12.23 -10.50
CA GLN A 59 -2.82 12.49 -10.99
C GLN A 59 -2.57 14.00 -11.13
N HIS A 60 -3.54 14.76 -11.65
CA HIS A 60 -3.45 16.22 -11.71
C HIS A 60 -3.25 16.81 -10.30
N GLU A 61 -4.10 16.45 -9.35
CA GLU A 61 -3.96 16.94 -7.97
C GLU A 61 -2.60 16.57 -7.35
N VAL A 62 -2.14 15.32 -7.54
CA VAL A 62 -0.79 14.90 -7.09
C VAL A 62 0.32 15.77 -7.70
N LEU A 63 0.17 16.17 -8.96
CA LEU A 63 1.16 16.95 -9.70
C LEU A 63 1.10 18.46 -9.43
N TYR A 64 0.01 19.01 -8.89
CA TYR A 64 -0.14 20.45 -8.70
C TYR A 64 -0.38 20.88 -7.25
N ASP A 65 -0.92 20.00 -6.40
CA ASP A 65 -1.10 20.23 -4.97
C ASP A 65 -0.17 19.35 -4.11
N PRO A 66 0.90 19.92 -3.54
CA PRO A 66 1.77 19.21 -2.61
C PRO A 66 1.05 18.65 -1.37
N SER A 67 -0.02 19.31 -0.92
CA SER A 67 -0.79 18.86 0.25
C SER A 67 -1.55 17.58 -0.07
N PHE A 68 -2.20 17.54 -1.24
CA PHE A 68 -2.83 16.32 -1.74
C PHE A 68 -1.84 15.17 -1.91
N PHE A 69 -0.63 15.44 -2.42
CA PHE A 69 0.42 14.42 -2.48
C PHE A 69 0.75 13.84 -1.09
N GLN A 70 0.82 14.65 -0.04
CA GLN A 70 1.07 14.14 1.32
C GLN A 70 -0.03 13.18 1.81
N GLU A 71 -1.28 13.38 1.39
CA GLU A 71 -2.36 12.45 1.69
C GLU A 71 -2.20 11.13 0.94
N ILE A 72 -1.89 11.17 -0.34
CA ILE A 72 -1.59 9.98 -1.15
C ILE A 72 -0.38 9.23 -0.59
N LEU A 73 0.65 9.95 -0.17
CA LEU A 73 1.84 9.38 0.44
C LEU A 73 1.48 8.59 1.70
N LYS A 74 0.64 9.13 2.57
CA LYS A 74 0.15 8.45 3.78
C LYS A 74 -0.69 7.22 3.47
N ASP A 75 -1.50 7.25 2.41
CA ASP A 75 -2.36 6.13 2.02
C ASP A 75 -1.57 4.97 1.40
N LEU A 76 -0.57 5.28 0.59
CA LEU A 76 0.29 4.29 -0.07
C LEU A 76 1.36 3.74 0.86
N SER A 77 1.82 4.55 1.83
CA SER A 77 2.71 4.09 2.88
C SER A 77 2.02 3.02 3.73
N ILE A 78 2.71 1.90 3.96
CA ILE A 78 2.20 0.81 4.79
C ILE A 78 2.19 1.25 6.26
N ASN A 79 1.17 1.99 6.66
CA ASN A 79 0.93 2.34 8.06
C ASN A 79 0.24 1.19 8.78
N VAL A 80 0.97 0.12 9.10
CA VAL A 80 0.48 -0.85 10.08
C VAL A 80 1.64 -1.40 10.91
N THR A 81 2.04 -0.61 11.90
CA THR A 81 2.65 -1.15 13.12
C THR A 81 1.55 -1.20 14.17
N GLU A 82 0.83 -2.33 14.25
CA GLU A 82 -0.06 -2.62 15.36
C GLU A 82 0.57 -3.72 16.23
N MET A 83 0.48 -3.58 17.55
CA MET A 83 0.98 -4.59 18.49
C MET A 83 0.22 -5.90 18.27
N PHE A 84 0.94 -7.01 18.10
CA PHE A 84 0.36 -8.36 17.94
C PHE A 84 -0.56 -8.57 16.73
N ARG A 85 -0.20 -7.97 15.59
CA ARG A 85 -0.91 -8.02 14.30
C ARG A 85 -1.47 -9.39 13.85
N ASP A 86 -0.77 -10.47 14.19
CA ASP A 86 -1.27 -11.83 13.99
C ASP A 86 -1.34 -12.56 15.35
N PRO A 87 -2.49 -12.47 16.05
CA PRO A 87 -2.65 -13.07 17.37
C PRO A 87 -2.37 -14.57 17.40
N LYS A 88 -2.62 -15.30 16.30
CA LYS A 88 -2.37 -16.74 16.21
C LYS A 88 -0.89 -17.03 16.08
N PHE A 89 -0.17 -16.28 15.26
CA PHE A 89 1.28 -16.35 15.17
C PHE A 89 1.93 -16.10 16.53
N TYR A 90 1.54 -15.01 17.22
CA TYR A 90 2.13 -14.68 18.53
C TYR A 90 1.74 -15.69 19.62
N LEU A 91 0.55 -16.30 19.54
CA LEU A 91 0.17 -17.40 20.42
C LEU A 91 1.08 -18.60 20.22
N ALA A 92 1.25 -19.07 18.97
CA ALA A 92 2.13 -20.18 18.63
C ALA A 92 3.59 -19.89 18.99
N LEU A 93 4.07 -18.68 18.68
CA LEU A 93 5.41 -18.23 19.09
C LEU A 93 5.58 -18.36 20.60
N ARG A 94 4.60 -17.93 21.40
CA ARG A 94 4.65 -18.00 22.87
C ARG A 94 4.57 -19.42 23.41
N THR A 95 3.71 -20.27 22.86
CA THR A 95 3.42 -21.60 23.41
C THR A 95 4.36 -22.68 22.90
N GLU A 96 4.88 -22.54 21.69
CA GLU A 96 5.65 -23.59 21.03
C GLU A 96 7.13 -23.20 20.89
N ILE A 97 7.42 -21.97 20.46
CA ILE A 97 8.79 -21.57 20.09
C ILE A 97 9.56 -21.00 21.28
N ILE A 98 8.97 -20.11 22.08
CA ILE A 98 9.63 -19.49 23.22
C ILE A 98 10.13 -20.50 24.27
N PRO A 99 9.40 -21.58 24.62
CA PRO A 99 9.92 -22.61 25.53
C PRO A 99 11.22 -23.26 25.02
N LEU A 100 11.33 -23.48 23.71
CA LEU A 100 12.55 -24.00 23.08
C LEU A 100 13.67 -22.96 23.12
N LEU A 101 13.39 -21.70 22.76
CA LEU A 101 14.40 -20.64 22.75
C LEU A 101 14.97 -20.33 24.15
N LYS A 102 14.20 -20.54 25.22
CA LYS A 102 14.66 -20.38 26.62
C LYS A 102 15.78 -21.35 27.02
N THR A 103 16.01 -22.41 26.25
CA THR A 103 17.12 -23.35 26.50
C THR A 103 18.48 -22.80 26.07
N TYR A 104 18.51 -21.69 25.31
CA TYR A 104 19.74 -21.05 24.86
C TYR A 104 20.12 -19.88 25.79
N PRO A 105 21.43 -19.64 26.01
CA PRO A 105 21.91 -18.58 26.91
C PRO A 105 21.62 -17.16 26.43
N PHE A 106 21.36 -16.96 25.12
CA PHE A 106 20.95 -15.68 24.54
C PHE A 106 20.08 -15.91 23.29
N ILE A 107 19.11 -15.02 23.06
CA ILE A 107 18.21 -15.05 21.90
C ILE A 107 18.42 -13.76 21.11
N LYS A 108 18.68 -13.89 19.81
CA LYS A 108 18.71 -12.76 18.86
C LYS A 108 17.62 -12.97 17.83
N VAL A 109 16.73 -11.99 17.66
CA VAL A 109 15.62 -12.04 16.71
C VAL A 109 15.84 -10.96 15.66
N TRP A 110 15.80 -11.34 14.39
CA TRP A 110 15.74 -10.40 13.27
C TRP A 110 14.30 -10.31 12.79
N HIS A 111 13.75 -9.10 12.71
CA HIS A 111 12.50 -8.82 12.01
C HIS A 111 12.78 -7.96 10.77
N ALA A 112 12.46 -8.47 9.58
CA ALA A 112 12.66 -7.79 8.30
C ALA A 112 11.38 -7.06 7.84
#